data_AF-A0A9D6WTF3-F1
#
_entry.id   AF-A0A9D6WTF3-F1
#
_cell.length_a   1.000
_cell.length_b   1.000
_cell.length_c   1.000
_cell.angle_alpha   90.00
_cell.angle_beta   90.00
_cell.angle_gamma   90.00
#
_symmetry.space_group_name_H-M   'P 1'
#
loop_
_entity.id
_entity.type
_entity.pdbx_description
1 polymer ?
#
loop_
_entity_poly.entity_id
_entity_poly.type
_entity_poly.pdbx_seq_one_letter_code
_entity_poly.pdbx_strand_id
1 'polypeptide(L)'
;MRERRGEAMAVNLKAKQLAREWTRTEIESIVQNAMRQVLREEINSVRVDTRGYLIFPNETEYAAYLKTQPDKLPSEIKAVYIDPQGFRVRYSDYEPTPKKARALDAARKERTVSYKKIRATLKSRGVDL
;
A
#
# COMPACT_ATOMS: atom_id res chain seq x y z
N MET A 1 -22.04 -20.26 -53.09
CA MET A 1 -22.90 -20.43 -51.89
C MET A 1 -22.17 -21.06 -50.67
N ARG A 2 -20.85 -21.32 -50.71
CA ARG A 2 -20.10 -21.92 -49.58
C ARG A 2 -19.44 -20.93 -48.61
N GLU A 3 -19.10 -19.71 -49.05
CA GLU A 3 -18.42 -18.71 -48.22
C GLU A 3 -19.28 -18.17 -47.07
N ARG A 4 -20.57 -17.88 -47.32
CA ARG A 4 -21.48 -17.35 -46.28
C ARG A 4 -21.69 -18.29 -45.08
N ARG A 5 -21.41 -19.60 -45.25
CA ARG A 5 -21.50 -20.58 -44.15
C ARG A 5 -20.26 -20.56 -43.25
N GLY A 6 -19.08 -20.28 -43.80
CA GLY A 6 -17.83 -20.20 -43.02
C GLY A 6 -17.80 -18.96 -42.12
N GLU A 7 -18.26 -17.82 -42.63
CA GLU A 7 -18.34 -16.56 -41.87
C GLU A 7 -19.36 -16.65 -40.72
N ALA A 8 -20.54 -17.22 -40.97
CA ALA A 8 -21.55 -17.41 -39.94
C ALA A 8 -21.07 -18.33 -38.80
N MET A 9 -20.25 -19.33 -39.11
CA MET A 9 -19.66 -20.24 -38.12
C MET A 9 -18.57 -19.57 -37.28
N ALA A 10 -17.73 -18.74 -37.90
CA ALA A 10 -16.68 -17.98 -37.23
C ALA A 10 -17.24 -16.89 -36.30
N VAL A 11 -18.33 -16.23 -36.71
CA VAL A 11 -19.06 -15.26 -35.88
C VAL A 11 -19.72 -15.94 -34.67
N ASN A 12 -20.26 -17.15 -34.85
CA ASN A 12 -20.86 -17.93 -33.77
C ASN A 12 -19.81 -18.42 -32.75
N LEU A 13 -18.62 -18.83 -33.21
CA LEU A 13 -17.51 -19.18 -32.31
C LEU A 13 -16.99 -17.97 -31.52
N LYS A 14 -16.85 -16.80 -32.16
CA LYS A 14 -16.49 -15.55 -31.47
C LYS A 14 -17.56 -15.12 -30.45
N ALA A 15 -18.85 -15.25 -30.79
CA ALA A 15 -19.95 -14.95 -29.88
C ALA A 15 -20.00 -15.91 -28.68
N LYS A 16 -19.71 -17.21 -28.90
CA LYS A 16 -19.60 -18.21 -27.82
C LYS A 16 -18.36 -18.03 -26.94
N GLN A 17 -17.25 -17.53 -27.49
CA GLN A 17 -16.07 -17.18 -26.69
C GLN A 17 -16.28 -15.95 -25.81
N LEU A 18 -17.14 -15.01 -26.24
CA LEU A 18 -17.51 -13.81 -25.47
C LEU A 18 -18.53 -14.09 -24.36
N ALA A 19 -19.34 -15.15 -24.50
CA ALA A 19 -20.30 -15.60 -23.48
C ALA A 19 -19.69 -16.67 -22.55
N ARG A 20 -18.44 -16.48 -22.11
CA ARG A 20 -17.86 -17.35 -21.09
C ARG A 20 -18.52 -16.99 -19.76
N GLU A 21 -19.30 -17.90 -19.18
CA GLU A 21 -19.78 -17.76 -17.81
C GLU A 21 -18.58 -17.88 -16.89
N TRP A 22 -18.24 -16.78 -16.21
CA TRP A 22 -17.14 -16.78 -15.27
C TRP A 22 -17.62 -17.44 -13.99
N THR A 23 -16.86 -18.42 -13.52
CA THR A 23 -17.16 -19.05 -12.25
C THR A 23 -17.03 -18.02 -11.14
N ARG A 24 -17.81 -18.17 -10.05
CA ARG A 24 -17.77 -17.28 -8.90
C ARG A 24 -16.33 -17.04 -8.39
N THR A 25 -15.50 -18.08 -8.38
CA THR A 25 -14.11 -18.05 -7.95
C THR A 25 -13.21 -17.22 -8.87
N GLU A 26 -13.46 -17.26 -10.18
CA GLU A 26 -12.74 -16.43 -11.16
C GLU A 26 -13.14 -14.95 -11.02
N ILE A 27 -14.42 -14.67 -10.80
CA ILE A 27 -14.92 -13.31 -10.51
C ILE A 27 -14.28 -12.79 -9.21
N GLU A 28 -14.27 -13.60 -8.15
CA GLU A 28 -13.64 -13.23 -6.87
C GLU A 28 -12.14 -12.96 -7.04
N SER A 29 -11.42 -13.79 -7.78
CA SER A 29 -9.99 -13.60 -8.08
C SER A 29 -9.73 -12.31 -8.86
N ILE A 30 -10.58 -11.99 -9.83
CA ILE A 30 -10.42 -10.80 -10.68
C ILE A 30 -10.77 -9.53 -9.93
N VAL A 31 -11.83 -9.55 -9.11
CA VAL A 31 -12.16 -8.45 -8.20
C VAL A 31 -11.02 -8.24 -7.20
N GLN A 32 -10.49 -9.30 -6.59
CA GLN A 32 -9.36 -9.21 -5.65
C GLN A 32 -8.09 -8.66 -6.33
N ASN A 33 -7.79 -9.07 -7.56
CA ASN A 33 -6.64 -8.56 -8.31
C ASN A 33 -6.83 -7.12 -8.77
N ALA A 34 -8.02 -6.75 -9.23
CA ALA A 34 -8.36 -5.37 -9.57
C ALA A 34 -8.29 -4.46 -8.34
N MET A 35 -8.83 -4.89 -7.19
CA MET A 35 -8.68 -4.18 -5.93
C MET A 35 -7.21 -4.07 -5.52
N ARG A 36 -6.38 -5.11 -5.70
CA ARG A 36 -4.93 -5.03 -5.43
C ARG A 36 -4.20 -4.10 -6.39
N GLN A 37 -4.61 -4.01 -7.66
CA GLN A 37 -4.04 -3.06 -8.63
C GLN A 37 -4.46 -1.64 -8.32
N VAL A 38 -5.76 -1.39 -8.07
CA VAL A 38 -6.27 -0.09 -7.64
C VAL A 38 -5.61 0.33 -6.34
N LEU A 39 -5.48 -0.57 -5.36
CA LEU A 39 -4.75 -0.26 -4.13
C LEU A 39 -3.27 -0.01 -4.39
N ARG A 40 -2.58 -0.75 -5.28
CA ARG A 40 -1.17 -0.45 -5.63
C ARG A 40 -1.01 0.89 -6.34
N GLU A 41 -1.93 1.26 -7.23
CA GLU A 41 -1.93 2.53 -7.95
C GLU A 41 -2.34 3.70 -7.05
N GLU A 42 -3.29 3.49 -6.13
CA GLU A 42 -3.70 4.48 -5.13
C GLU A 42 -2.78 4.55 -3.90
N ILE A 43 -1.98 3.51 -3.62
CA ILE A 43 -0.91 3.54 -2.61
C ILE A 43 0.33 4.22 -3.20
N ASN A 44 0.46 4.37 -4.52
CA ASN A 44 1.59 5.12 -5.10
C ASN A 44 1.27 6.59 -5.42
N SER A 45 0.06 7.06 -5.15
CA SER A 45 -0.33 8.45 -5.37
C SER A 45 -0.41 9.23 -4.07
N VAL A 46 0.19 10.43 -4.07
CA VAL A 46 0.10 11.39 -2.97
C VAL A 46 -1.36 11.76 -2.76
N ARG A 47 -1.90 11.50 -1.57
CA ARG A 47 -3.30 11.80 -1.23
C ARG A 47 -3.42 13.14 -0.52
N VAL A 48 -4.59 13.76 -0.55
CA VAL A 48 -4.88 14.95 0.25
C VAL A 48 -5.90 14.59 1.33
N ASP A 49 -5.56 14.82 2.60
CA ASP A 49 -6.51 14.68 3.71
C ASP A 49 -7.52 15.84 3.70
N THR A 50 -8.66 15.62 4.34
CA THR A 50 -9.71 16.60 4.64
C THR A 50 -9.21 17.91 5.27
N ARG A 51 -8.05 17.88 5.94
CA ARG A 51 -7.39 19.05 6.54
C ARG A 51 -6.39 19.75 5.61
N GLY A 52 -6.29 19.30 4.36
CA GLY A 52 -5.36 19.80 3.35
C GLY A 52 -3.92 19.30 3.52
N TYR A 53 -3.72 18.12 4.12
CA TYR A 53 -2.38 17.51 4.25
C TYR A 53 -2.09 16.60 3.07
N LEU A 54 -0.93 16.76 2.45
CA LEU A 54 -0.41 15.78 1.51
C LEU A 54 0.08 14.54 2.26
N ILE A 55 -0.44 13.38 1.92
CA ILE A 55 -0.07 12.07 2.47
C ILE A 55 0.71 11.33 1.41
N PHE A 56 2.02 11.22 1.64
CA PHE A 56 2.94 10.46 0.82
C PHE A 56 2.95 9.00 1.27
N PRO A 57 3.10 8.05 0.35
CA PRO A 57 3.09 6.64 0.69
C PRO A 57 4.40 6.11 1.24
N ASN A 58 5.49 6.85 1.03
CA ASN A 58 6.81 6.50 1.53
C ASN A 58 7.62 7.76 1.87
N GLU A 59 8.66 7.57 2.69
CA GLU A 59 9.54 8.64 3.13
C GLU A 59 10.32 9.28 1.97
N THR A 60 10.68 8.50 0.96
CA THR A 60 11.50 8.95 -0.18
C THR A 60 10.79 10.04 -0.98
N GLU A 61 9.53 9.83 -1.32
CA GLU A 61 8.71 10.81 -2.05
C GLU A 61 8.41 12.05 -1.21
N TYR A 62 8.15 11.86 0.08
CA TYR A 62 7.98 12.95 1.03
C TYR A 62 9.24 13.83 1.13
N ALA A 63 10.41 13.21 1.27
CA ALA A 63 11.69 13.93 1.33
C ALA A 63 12.01 14.66 0.01
N ALA A 64 11.65 14.06 -1.13
CA ALA A 64 11.78 14.72 -2.43
C ALA A 64 10.88 15.97 -2.52
N TYR A 65 9.64 15.89 -2.03
CA TYR A 65 8.72 17.02 -1.98
C TYR A 65 9.15 18.14 -1.03
N LEU A 66 9.79 17.80 0.09
CA LEU A 66 10.35 18.84 0.98
C LEU A 66 11.47 19.63 0.28
N LYS A 67 12.30 18.96 -0.53
CA LYS A 67 13.40 19.63 -1.26
C LYS A 67 12.92 20.61 -2.31
N THR A 68 11.69 20.50 -2.81
CA THR A 68 11.12 21.49 -3.74
C THR A 68 10.65 22.76 -3.05
N GLN A 69 10.65 22.80 -1.71
CA GLN A 69 10.27 23.94 -0.88
C GLN A 69 11.41 24.38 0.04
N PRO A 70 12.52 24.90 -0.50
CA PRO A 70 13.68 25.30 0.29
C PRO A 70 13.39 26.46 1.26
N ASP A 71 12.38 27.28 0.97
CA ASP A 71 12.05 28.49 1.74
C ASP A 71 11.13 28.22 2.94
N LYS A 72 10.72 26.96 3.16
CA LYS A 72 9.78 26.58 4.23
C LYS A 72 10.38 25.50 5.11
N LEU A 73 10.09 25.61 6.40
CA LEU A 73 10.48 24.58 7.35
C LEU A 73 9.59 23.33 7.17
N PRO A 74 10.12 22.11 7.38
CA PRO A 74 9.34 20.88 7.29
C PRO A 74 8.05 20.88 8.12
N SER A 75 8.01 21.58 9.27
CA SER A 75 6.83 21.66 10.13
C SER A 75 5.76 22.63 9.62
N GLU A 76 6.12 23.58 8.77
CA GLU A 76 5.21 24.52 8.10
C GLU A 76 4.57 23.91 6.86
N ILE A 77 5.20 22.87 6.31
CA ILE A 77 4.69 22.15 5.15
C ILE A 77 3.62 21.16 5.64
N LYS A 78 2.40 21.31 5.10
CA LYS A 78 1.28 20.39 5.36
C LYS A 78 1.45 19.08 4.58
N ALA A 79 2.49 18.33 4.92
CA ALA A 79 2.80 17.04 4.34
C ALA A 79 3.17 16.03 5.43
N VAL A 80 2.81 14.77 5.22
CA VAL A 80 3.13 13.62 6.05
C VAL A 80 3.42 12.44 5.14
N TYR A 81 4.19 11.45 5.62
CA TYR A 81 4.32 10.15 4.96
C TYR A 81 3.77 9.03 5.84
N ILE A 82 3.41 7.92 5.23
CA ILE A 82 3.06 6.70 5.94
C ILE A 82 4.34 5.87 6.14
N ASP A 83 4.68 5.59 7.40
CA ASP A 83 5.81 4.73 7.71
C ASP A 83 5.47 3.24 7.45
N PRO A 84 6.45 2.32 7.46
CA PRO A 84 6.19 0.90 7.23
C PRO A 84 5.24 0.24 8.24
N GLN A 85 4.99 0.90 9.38
CA GLN A 85 4.06 0.43 10.42
C GLN A 85 2.65 1.03 10.26
N GLY A 86 2.44 1.91 9.28
CA GLY A 86 1.15 2.54 8.97
C GLY A 86 0.92 3.86 9.71
N PHE A 87 1.91 4.41 10.42
CA PHE A 87 1.78 5.68 11.11
C PHE A 87 2.02 6.87 10.18
N ARG A 88 1.28 7.96 10.43
CA ARG A 88 1.52 9.25 9.76
C ARG A 88 2.69 9.96 10.44
N VAL A 89 3.76 10.16 9.70
CA VAL A 89 5.00 10.76 10.19
C VAL A 89 5.30 12.03 9.39
N ARG A 90 5.89 13.03 10.04
CA ARG A 90 6.45 14.22 9.40
C ARG A 90 7.82 14.51 9.97
N TYR A 91 8.63 15.19 9.18
CA TYR A 91 9.88 15.76 9.69
C TYR A 91 9.58 16.92 10.62
N SER A 92 10.35 16.99 11.69
CA SER A 92 10.35 18.05 12.68
C SER A 92 11.50 19.01 12.37
N ASP A 93 11.30 20.30 12.63
CA ASP A 93 12.34 21.32 12.45
C ASP A 93 13.44 21.21 13.53
N TYR A 94 13.12 20.55 14.65
CA TYR A 94 14.07 20.27 15.72
C TYR A 94 14.82 18.98 15.47
N GLU A 95 16.15 19.05 15.58
CA GLU A 95 16.97 17.86 15.78
C GLU A 95 16.54 17.12 17.06
N PRO A 96 16.48 15.78 17.03
CA PRO A 96 16.24 15.01 18.24
C PRO A 96 17.34 15.34 19.24
N THR A 97 16.95 15.77 20.44
CA THR A 97 17.93 15.97 21.53
C THR A 97 18.74 14.69 21.72
N PRO A 98 20.01 14.77 22.16
CA PRO A 98 20.88 13.59 22.31
C PRO A 98 20.23 12.46 23.14
N LYS A 99 19.38 12.83 24.11
CA LYS A 99 18.58 11.89 24.91
C LYS A 99 17.53 11.15 24.09
N LYS A 100 16.79 11.84 23.21
CA LYS A 100 15.80 11.24 22.31
C LYS A 100 16.46 10.41 21.20
N ALA A 101 17.60 10.86 20.67
CA ALA A 101 18.39 10.09 19.70
C ALA A 101 18.82 8.74 20.30
N ARG A 102 19.36 8.74 21.53
CA ARG A 102 19.72 7.51 22.26
C ARG A 102 18.51 6.61 22.52
N ALA A 103 17.34 7.17 22.83
CA ALA A 103 16.11 6.41 23.04
C ALA A 103 15.60 5.77 21.74
N LEU A 104 15.67 6.48 20.61
CA LEU A 104 15.32 5.94 19.29
C LEU A 104 16.29 4.83 18.86
N ASP A 105 17.59 5.01 19.11
CA ASP A 105 18.59 3.97 18.87
C ASP A 105 18.38 2.74 19.76
N ALA A 106 17.99 2.94 21.02
CA ALA A 106 17.64 1.84 21.92
C ALA A 106 16.38 1.10 21.44
N ALA A 107 15.33 1.82 21.03
CA ALA A 107 14.11 1.24 20.47
C ALA A 107 14.37 0.50 19.14
N ARG A 108 15.25 1.02 18.28
CA ARG A 108 15.70 0.34 17.04
C ARG A 108 16.51 -0.93 17.32
N LYS A 109 17.27 -0.94 18.41
CA LYS A 109 18.05 -2.12 18.87
C LYS A 109 17.21 -3.10 19.70
N GLU A 110 16.01 -2.70 20.11
CA GLU A 110 15.11 -3.57 20.83
C GLU A 110 14.71 -4.72 19.91
N ARG A 111 15.20 -5.92 20.26
CA ARG A 111 15.01 -7.14 19.46
C ARG A 111 13.52 -7.35 19.24
N THR A 112 13.06 -7.13 18.01
CA THR A 112 11.75 -7.56 17.57
C THR A 112 11.70 -9.08 17.76
N VAL A 113 10.94 -9.54 18.74
CA VAL A 113 10.79 -10.98 18.98
C VAL A 113 10.06 -11.54 17.77
N SER A 114 10.71 -12.48 17.07
CA SER A 114 10.11 -13.14 15.90
C SER A 114 8.70 -13.60 16.21
N TYR A 115 7.75 -13.26 15.34
CA TYR A 115 6.34 -13.66 15.46
C TYR A 115 6.17 -15.17 15.71
N LYS A 116 7.07 -16.00 15.15
CA LYS A 116 7.11 -17.44 15.38
C LYS A 116 7.36 -17.79 16.86
N LYS A 117 8.23 -17.05 17.55
CA LYS A 117 8.50 -17.20 18.99
C LYS A 117 7.30 -16.73 19.81
N ILE A 118 6.73 -15.57 19.47
CA ILE A 118 5.54 -15.03 20.15
C ILE A 118 4.39 -16.02 20.05
N ARG A 119 4.12 -16.57 18.86
CA ARG A 119 3.06 -17.56 18.63
C ARG A 119 3.29 -18.86 19.40
N ALA A 120 4.52 -19.36 19.46
CA ALA A 120 4.84 -20.55 20.24
C ALA A 120 4.59 -20.33 21.75
N THR A 121 4.97 -19.16 22.27
CA THR A 121 4.76 -18.80 23.68
C THR A 121 3.29 -18.57 24.03
N LEU A 122 2.51 -18.01 23.11
CA LEU A 122 1.07 -17.81 23.32
C LEU A 122 0.31 -19.13 23.26
N LYS A 123 0.67 -20.02 22.32
CA LYS A 123 0.13 -21.38 22.26
C LYS A 123 0.46 -22.20 23.51
N SER A 124 1.68 -22.09 24.06
CA SER A 124 2.03 -22.76 25.33
C SER A 124 1.28 -22.18 26.54
N ARG A 125 0.67 -21.01 26.41
CA ARG A 125 -0.19 -20.38 27.43
C ARG A 125 -1.68 -20.55 27.15
N GLY A 126 -2.05 -21.38 26.17
CA GLY A 126 -3.45 -21.68 25.83
C GLY A 126 -4.18 -20.58 25.07
N VAL A 127 -3.46 -19.59 24.54
CA VAL A 127 -4.03 -18.54 23.69
C VAL A 127 -3.82 -18.94 22.23
N ASP A 128 -4.91 -19.23 21.53
CA ASP A 128 -4.86 -19.54 20.09
C ASP A 128 -4.99 -18.25 19.26
N LEU A 129 -4.05 -18.05 18.34
CA LEU A 129 -3.94 -16.95 17.39
C LEU A 129 -3.88 -17.47 15.95
#